data_AF-A0A920FKB3-F1
#
_entry.id   AF-A0A920FKB3-F1
#
_cell.length_a   1.000
_cell.length_b   1.000
_cell.length_c   1.000
_cell.angle_alpha   90.00
_cell.angle_beta   90.00
_cell.angle_gamma   90.00
#
_symmetry.space_group_name_H-M   'P 1'
#
loop_
_entity.id
_entity.type
_entity.pdbx_description
1 polymer ?
#
loop_
_entity_poly.entity_id
_entity_poly.type
_entity_poly.pdbx_seq_one_letter_code
_entity_poly.pdbx_strand_id
1 'polypeptide(L)'
;MQWHLDSFAQPGQVNPVDSIFTSGNYHVVAYNSFGCSSSSDTIYITYCDPTVSFDLGLDGAFNLYITNLTAGHSIEWFVNGQLDNTVTGNLYTPSINGDYQARLTSIYGCKYFTNIYSFNSVGVISKMRIIGYIQIQFKMN
;
A
#
# COMPACT_ATOMS: atom_id res chain seq x y z
N MET A 1 24.75 -6.57 -27.37
CA MET A 1 24.33 -5.44 -26.52
C MET A 1 24.16 -5.95 -25.11
N GLN A 2 24.14 -5.07 -24.12
CA GLN A 2 24.06 -5.41 -22.71
C GLN A 2 23.26 -4.34 -21.99
N TRP A 3 22.22 -4.74 -21.25
CA TRP A 3 21.50 -3.84 -20.36
C TRP A 3 22.30 -3.57 -19.08
N HIS A 4 22.17 -2.35 -18.57
CA HIS A 4 22.75 -1.90 -17.32
C HIS A 4 21.66 -1.31 -16.42
N LEU A 5 21.70 -1.66 -15.14
CA LEU A 5 20.95 -1.03 -14.05
C LEU A 5 21.96 -0.25 -13.21
N ASP A 6 21.76 1.06 -13.12
CA ASP A 6 22.71 2.01 -12.57
C ASP A 6 24.11 1.78 -13.19
N SER A 7 25.10 1.44 -12.37
CA SER A 7 26.46 1.17 -12.84
C SER A 7 26.73 -0.31 -13.16
N PHE A 8 25.75 -1.20 -13.00
CA PHE A 8 25.94 -2.65 -13.06
C PHE A 8 25.32 -3.27 -14.31
N ALA A 9 26.12 -4.00 -15.08
CA ALA A 9 25.62 -4.83 -16.18
C ALA A 9 24.69 -5.92 -15.64
N GLN A 10 23.58 -6.16 -16.33
CA GLN A 10 22.58 -7.16 -15.97
C GLN A 10 22.82 -8.46 -16.76
N PRO A 11 23.45 -9.49 -16.17
CA PRO A 11 23.91 -10.65 -16.93
C PRO A 11 22.75 -11.36 -17.65
N GLY A 12 22.96 -11.69 -18.94
CA GLY A 12 21.95 -12.39 -19.76
C GLY A 12 20.91 -11.47 -20.40
N GLN A 13 20.84 -10.20 -20.00
CA GLN A 13 20.01 -9.19 -20.65
C GLN A 13 20.71 -8.66 -21.92
N VAL A 14 20.61 -9.43 -23.01
CA VAL A 14 21.28 -9.14 -24.30
C VAL A 14 20.32 -8.90 -25.47
N ASN A 15 19.02 -8.96 -25.21
CA ASN A 15 17.98 -8.75 -26.20
C ASN A 15 17.62 -7.26 -26.33
N PRO A 16 17.06 -6.82 -27.47
CA PRO A 16 16.57 -5.45 -27.63
C PRO A 16 15.42 -5.06 -26.69
N VAL A 17 14.73 -6.05 -26.11
CA VAL A 17 13.61 -5.88 -25.18
C VAL A 17 13.87 -6.76 -23.96
N ASP A 18 13.64 -6.21 -22.76
CA ASP A 18 13.82 -6.93 -21.50
C ASP A 18 12.72 -6.60 -20.48
N SER A 19 12.57 -7.44 -19.46
CA SER A 19 11.67 -7.23 -18.33
C SER A 19 12.43 -6.63 -17.15
N ILE A 20 11.81 -5.66 -16.48
CA ILE A 20 12.42 -4.88 -15.39
C ILE A 20 11.65 -5.13 -14.10
N PHE A 21 12.38 -5.49 -13.06
CA PHE A 21 11.83 -5.84 -11.73
C PHE A 21 12.44 -5.02 -10.59
N THR A 22 13.24 -4.00 -10.93
CA THR A 22 13.94 -3.15 -9.96
C THR A 22 13.87 -1.70 -10.43
N SER A 23 13.65 -0.78 -9.50
CA SER A 23 13.74 0.65 -9.80
C SER A 23 15.19 1.07 -9.98
N GLY A 24 15.47 1.98 -10.91
CA GLY A 24 16.81 2.54 -11.08
C GLY A 24 17.03 3.14 -12.46
N ASN A 25 18.28 3.49 -12.74
CA ASN A 25 18.68 4.11 -14.00
C ASN A 25 19.07 3.04 -15.02
N TYR A 26 18.29 2.89 -16.06
CA TYR A 26 18.54 1.93 -17.12
C TYR A 26 19.17 2.58 -18.34
N HIS A 27 20.18 1.93 -18.89
CA HIS A 27 20.75 2.23 -20.20
C HIS A 27 21.27 0.94 -20.83
N VAL A 28 21.56 1.00 -22.13
CA VAL A 28 22.05 -0.16 -22.89
C VAL A 28 23.36 0.20 -23.58
N VAL A 29 24.33 -0.72 -23.48
CA VAL A 29 25.58 -0.63 -24.23
C VAL A 29 25.55 -1.63 -25.39
N ALA A 30 25.63 -1.12 -26.61
CA ALA A 30 25.79 -1.93 -27.81
C ALA A 30 27.27 -2.10 -28.15
N TYR A 31 27.62 -3.25 -28.72
CA TYR A 31 28.97 -3.58 -29.17
C TYR A 31 28.91 -4.02 -30.63
N ASN A 32 29.88 -3.60 -31.44
CA ASN A 32 30.04 -4.14 -32.80
C ASN A 32 31.04 -5.31 -32.82
N SER A 33 31.15 -5.99 -33.97
CA SER A 33 32.08 -7.12 -34.15
C SER A 33 33.56 -6.76 -34.03
N PHE A 34 33.90 -5.46 -34.06
CA PHE A 34 35.26 -4.95 -33.96
C PHE A 34 35.60 -4.50 -32.52
N GLY A 35 34.68 -4.65 -31.56
CA GLY A 35 34.88 -4.29 -30.16
C GLY A 35 34.61 -2.83 -29.81
N CYS A 36 34.12 -2.00 -30.74
CA CYS A 36 33.66 -0.65 -30.40
C CYS A 36 32.32 -0.73 -29.65
N SER A 37 32.10 0.18 -28.70
CA SER A 37 30.84 0.29 -27.96
C SER A 37 30.19 1.66 -28.10
N SER A 38 28.87 1.69 -27.90
CA SER A 38 28.07 2.91 -27.80
C SER A 38 26.97 2.70 -26.76
N SER A 39 26.62 3.76 -26.02
CA SER A 39 25.58 3.73 -24.98
C SER A 39 24.35 4.49 -25.45
N SER A 40 23.16 4.02 -25.04
CA SER A 40 21.94 4.80 -25.11
C SER A 40 21.93 5.93 -24.08
N ASP A 41 20.93 6.80 -24.18
CA ASP A 41 20.51 7.65 -23.07
C ASP A 41 20.09 6.81 -21.85
N THR A 42 20.16 7.44 -20.68
CA THR A 42 19.77 6.84 -19.41
C THR A 42 18.35 7.26 -19.04
N ILE A 43 17.52 6.30 -18.64
CA ILE A 43 16.14 6.53 -18.21
C ILE A 43 15.96 5.97 -16.79
N TYR A 44 15.37 6.77 -15.90
CA TYR A 44 14.99 6.29 -14.58
C TYR A 44 13.64 5.58 -14.65
N ILE A 45 13.60 4.33 -14.18
CA ILE A 45 12.40 3.49 -14.15
C ILE A 45 12.02 3.25 -12.70
N THR A 46 10.73 3.45 -12.40
CA THR A 46 10.14 3.06 -11.12
C THR A 46 9.39 1.74 -11.30
N TYR A 47 9.81 0.72 -10.57
CA TYR A 47 9.13 -0.56 -10.51
C TYR A 47 8.31 -0.66 -9.20
N CYS A 48 7.03 -0.97 -9.35
CA CYS A 48 6.12 -1.20 -8.23
C CYS A 48 5.76 -2.69 -8.19
N ASP A 49 6.17 -3.37 -7.12
CA ASP A 49 6.01 -4.81 -6.99
C ASP A 49 4.52 -5.16 -6.77
N PRO A 50 3.86 -5.85 -7.72
CA PRO A 50 2.44 -6.15 -7.62
C PRO A 50 2.12 -7.19 -6.52
N THR A 51 3.14 -7.84 -5.95
CA THR A 51 2.96 -8.82 -4.86
C THR A 51 2.87 -8.16 -3.49
N VAL A 52 3.21 -6.88 -3.38
CA VAL A 52 3.06 -6.11 -2.14
C VAL A 52 1.58 -5.88 -1.87
N SER A 53 1.12 -6.42 -0.74
CA SER A 53 -0.25 -6.26 -0.25
C SER A 53 -0.27 -5.71 1.17
N PHE A 54 -1.27 -4.87 1.45
CA PHE A 54 -1.53 -4.35 2.79
C PHE A 54 -2.95 -4.76 3.22
N ASP A 55 -3.13 -4.92 4.52
CA ASP A 55 -4.41 -5.27 5.13
C ASP A 55 -4.78 -4.26 6.21
N LEU A 56 -6.08 -4.20 6.50
CA LEU A 56 -6.64 -3.43 7.60
C LEU A 56 -6.95 -4.36 8.77
N GLY A 57 -6.39 -4.04 9.93
CA GLY A 57 -6.75 -4.61 11.22
C GLY A 57 -7.69 -3.68 11.99
N LEU A 58 -8.34 -4.22 13.02
CA LEU A 58 -9.17 -3.47 13.95
C LEU A 58 -8.59 -3.62 15.36
N ASP A 59 -8.29 -2.51 16.03
CA ASP A 59 -7.77 -2.55 17.39
C ASP A 59 -8.88 -2.74 18.45
N GLY A 60 -8.50 -2.83 19.72
CA GLY A 60 -9.44 -2.98 20.84
C GLY A 60 -10.32 -1.76 21.11
N ALA A 61 -9.99 -0.60 20.52
CA ALA A 61 -10.76 0.63 20.58
C ALA A 61 -11.58 0.89 19.30
N PHE A 62 -11.67 -0.12 18.42
CA PHE A 62 -12.37 -0.06 17.13
C PHE A 62 -11.78 0.93 16.11
N ASN A 63 -10.48 1.24 16.21
CA ASN A 63 -9.76 1.94 15.15
C ASN A 63 -9.25 0.95 14.12
N LEU A 64 -9.39 1.31 12.85
CA LEU A 64 -8.70 0.65 11.75
C LEU A 64 -7.23 1.05 11.75
N TYR A 65 -6.36 0.09 11.44
CA TYR A 65 -4.94 0.32 11.24
C TYR A 65 -4.37 -0.59 10.16
N ILE A 66 -3.32 -0.14 9.48
CA ILE A 66 -2.63 -0.95 8.47
C ILE A 66 -1.67 -1.91 9.19
N THR A 67 -1.81 -3.22 8.95
CA THR A 67 -1.13 -4.28 9.73
C THR A 67 0.36 -4.45 9.38
N ASN A 68 0.73 -4.27 8.12
CA ASN A 68 2.10 -4.45 7.61
C ASN A 68 2.73 -3.13 7.12
N LEU A 69 2.40 -2.02 7.78
CA LEU A 69 2.89 -0.70 7.38
C LEU A 69 4.42 -0.61 7.56
N THR A 70 5.13 -0.35 6.46
CA THR A 70 6.57 -0.06 6.47
C THR A 70 6.81 1.44 6.38
N ALA A 71 7.93 1.90 6.95
CA ALA A 71 8.33 3.30 6.90
C ALA A 71 8.46 3.80 5.44
N GLY A 72 8.22 5.09 5.22
CA GLY A 72 8.35 5.71 3.89
C GLY A 72 7.11 5.61 3.01
N HIS A 73 5.95 5.23 3.55
CA HIS A 73 4.67 5.34 2.87
C HIS A 73 3.86 6.53 3.43
N SER A 74 3.31 7.36 2.55
CA SER A 74 2.21 8.25 2.90
C SER A 74 0.88 7.50 2.80
N ILE A 75 -0.12 7.92 3.58
CA ILE A 75 -1.39 7.21 3.74
C ILE A 75 -2.54 8.16 3.37
N GLU A 76 -3.45 7.67 2.56
CA GLU A 76 -4.72 8.31 2.23
C GLU A 76 -5.86 7.32 2.46
N TRP A 77 -6.89 7.74 3.19
CA TRP A 77 -8.03 6.89 3.51
C TRP A 77 -9.19 7.11 2.56
N PHE A 78 -9.92 6.04 2.26
CA PHE A 78 -11.09 6.05 1.40
C PHE A 78 -12.26 5.41 2.14
N VAL A 79 -13.43 6.05 2.06
CA VAL A 79 -14.69 5.54 2.58
C VAL A 79 -15.68 5.44 1.43
N ASN A 80 -16.17 4.23 1.15
CA ASN A 80 -17.02 3.94 -0.02
C ASN A 80 -16.41 4.47 -1.33
N GLY A 81 -15.08 4.34 -1.46
CA GLY A 81 -14.32 4.82 -2.62
C GLY A 81 -14.08 6.33 -2.71
N GLN A 82 -14.55 7.13 -1.74
CA GLN A 82 -14.30 8.57 -1.68
C GLN A 82 -13.13 8.88 -0.73
N LEU A 83 -12.22 9.75 -1.17
CA LEU A 83 -11.08 10.19 -0.37
C LEU A 83 -11.56 10.96 0.87
N ASP A 84 -11.10 10.53 2.04
CA ASP A 84 -11.20 11.27 3.29
C ASP A 84 -9.86 11.97 3.57
N ASN A 85 -9.83 13.28 3.37
CA ASN A 85 -8.63 14.09 3.56
C ASN A 85 -8.42 14.53 5.03
N THR A 86 -9.32 14.16 5.93
CA THR A 86 -9.25 14.55 7.35
C THR A 86 -8.33 13.63 8.16
N VAL A 87 -8.01 12.44 7.63
CA VAL A 87 -7.15 11.44 8.28
C VAL A 87 -5.94 11.13 7.41
N THR A 88 -4.75 11.37 7.96
CA THR A 88 -3.46 11.14 7.27
C THR A 88 -2.55 10.16 7.99
N GLY A 89 -2.94 9.72 9.20
CA GLY A 89 -2.22 8.76 10.01
C GLY A 89 -2.59 7.31 9.71
N ASN A 90 -1.87 6.37 10.34
CA ASN A 90 -2.17 4.95 10.26
C ASN A 90 -3.45 4.54 10.99
N LEU A 91 -3.93 5.36 11.93
CA LEU A 91 -5.14 5.07 12.69
C LEU A 91 -6.32 5.83 12.10
N TYR A 92 -7.40 5.11 11.83
CA TYR A 92 -8.68 5.66 11.38
C TYR A 92 -9.80 5.17 12.29
N THR A 93 -10.61 6.07 12.86
CA THR A 93 -11.77 5.70 13.69
C THR A 93 -13.05 5.76 12.83
N PRO A 94 -13.65 4.62 12.46
CA PRO A 94 -14.88 4.62 11.67
C PRO A 94 -16.03 5.28 12.43
N SER A 95 -16.67 6.28 11.83
CA SER A 95 -17.83 6.98 12.39
C SER A 95 -19.15 6.62 11.69
N ILE A 96 -19.07 5.99 10.53
CA ILE A 96 -20.21 5.59 9.70
C ILE A 96 -20.03 4.15 9.20
N ASN A 97 -21.13 3.49 8.86
CA ASN A 97 -21.05 2.20 8.19
C ASN A 97 -20.56 2.39 6.76
N GLY A 98 -19.70 1.49 6.29
CA GLY A 98 -19.16 1.57 4.94
C GLY A 98 -17.92 0.70 4.73
N ASP A 99 -17.44 0.76 3.50
CA ASP A 99 -16.24 0.07 3.06
C ASP A 99 -15.04 1.01 3.17
N TYR A 100 -14.09 0.63 4.02
CA TYR A 100 -12.88 1.38 4.30
C TYR A 100 -11.70 0.77 3.56
N GLN A 101 -10.88 1.61 2.96
CA GLN A 101 -9.65 1.22 2.27
C GLN A 101 -8.59 2.30 2.45
N ALA A 102 -7.33 1.91 2.60
CA ALA A 102 -6.22 2.86 2.57
C ALA A 102 -5.43 2.72 1.27
N ARG A 103 -4.96 3.85 0.74
CA ARG A 103 -3.94 3.92 -0.30
C ARG A 103 -2.61 4.31 0.34
N LEU A 104 -1.60 3.49 0.12
CA LEU A 104 -0.23 3.75 0.53
C LEU A 104 0.57 4.20 -0.68
N THR A 105 1.26 5.33 -0.58
CA THR A 105 2.19 5.81 -1.61
C THR A 105 3.62 5.77 -1.09
N SER A 106 4.49 4.96 -1.70
CA SER A 106 5.90 4.89 -1.31
C SER A 106 6.65 6.17 -1.68
N ILE A 107 7.85 6.38 -1.11
CA ILE A 107 8.75 7.49 -1.47
C ILE A 107 9.11 7.52 -2.97
N TYR A 108 9.00 6.39 -3.66
CA TYR A 108 9.27 6.27 -5.09
C TYR A 108 8.01 6.47 -5.94
N GLY A 109 6.86 6.76 -5.33
CA GLY A 109 5.60 7.02 -6.01
C GLY A 109 4.75 5.79 -6.30
N CYS A 110 5.15 4.60 -5.85
CA CYS A 110 4.36 3.39 -6.00
C CYS A 110 3.12 3.42 -5.12
N LYS A 111 1.97 3.08 -5.70
CA LYS A 111 0.67 3.12 -5.03
C LYS A 111 0.15 1.72 -4.80
N TYR A 112 -0.16 1.42 -3.55
CA TYR A 112 -0.76 0.15 -3.12
C TYR A 112 -2.06 0.44 -2.41
N PHE A 113 -3.04 -0.43 -2.60
CA PHE A 113 -4.28 -0.38 -1.85
C PHE A 113 -4.32 -1.50 -0.83
N THR A 114 -4.91 -1.23 0.32
CA THR A 114 -5.29 -2.31 1.22
C THR A 114 -6.43 -3.12 0.64
N ASN A 115 -6.64 -4.31 1.17
CA ASN A 115 -7.96 -4.94 1.08
C ASN A 115 -9.03 -4.04 1.72
N ILE A 116 -10.26 -4.19 1.26
CA ILE A 116 -11.42 -3.45 1.77
C ILE A 116 -11.85 -4.05 3.11
N TYR A 117 -12.07 -3.18 4.10
CA TYR A 117 -12.68 -3.54 5.36
C TYR A 117 -14.10 -2.99 5.45
N SER A 118 -15.10 -3.86 5.50
CA SER A 118 -16.51 -3.46 5.67
C SER A 118 -16.83 -3.25 7.16
N PHE A 119 -17.04 -2.01 7.56
CA PHE A 119 -17.41 -1.64 8.92
C PHE A 119 -18.92 -1.56 9.08
N ASN A 120 -19.43 -2.20 10.14
CA ASN A 120 -20.83 -2.11 10.56
C ASN A 120 -20.92 -1.92 12.08
N SER A 121 -21.36 -0.73 12.47
CA SER A 121 -21.56 -0.29 13.85
C SER A 121 -22.54 -1.16 14.64
N VAL A 122 -23.50 -1.84 13.99
CA VAL A 122 -24.45 -2.75 14.66
C VAL A 122 -23.72 -3.95 15.27
N GLY A 123 -22.71 -4.51 14.58
CA GLY A 123 -21.90 -5.63 15.07
C GLY A 123 -20.85 -5.22 16.11
N VAL A 124 -20.43 -3.95 16.10
CA VAL A 124 -19.49 -3.36 17.06
C VAL A 124 -20.19 -3.06 18.39
N ILE A 125 -21.38 -2.47 18.33
CA ILE A 125 -22.19 -2.15 19.52
C ILE A 125 -22.72 -3.43 20.19
N SER A 126 -23.02 -4.50 19.44
CA SER A 126 -23.42 -5.78 20.05
C SER A 126 -22.31 -6.44 20.87
N LYS A 127 -21.03 -6.29 20.47
CA LYS A 127 -19.88 -6.72 21.27
C LYS A 127 -19.66 -5.86 22.51
N MET A 128 -20.01 -4.57 22.44
CA MET A 128 -19.89 -3.62 23.56
C MET A 128 -21.07 -3.68 24.56
N ARG A 129 -22.16 -4.40 24.24
CA ARG A 129 -23.40 -4.45 25.05
C ARG A 129 -23.50 -5.56 26.10
N ILE A 130 -22.41 -6.27 26.41
CA ILE A 130 -22.36 -7.25 27.52
C ILE A 130 -21.41 -6.77 28.62
N ILE A 131 -21.58 -5.53 29.08
CA ILE A 131 -21.28 -5.14 30.46
C ILE A 131 -22.56 -4.50 30.98
N GLY A 132 -23.52 -5.37 31.32
CA GLY A 132 -24.87 -4.99 31.71
C GLY A 132 -24.88 -4.22 33.02
N TYR A 133 -25.42 -3.00 33.01
CA TYR A 133 -26.03 -2.47 34.22
C TYR A 133 -27.39 -3.13 34.40
N ILE A 134 -27.48 -4.04 35.37
CA ILE A 134 -28.75 -4.49 35.94
C ILE A 134 -29.41 -3.25 36.57
N GLN A 135 -30.57 -2.85 36.08
CA GLN A 135 -31.47 -1.94 36.79
C GLN A 135 -32.56 -2.80 37.45
N ILE A 136 -32.43 -3.01 38.76
CA ILE A 136 -33.51 -3.58 39.57
C ILE A 136 -34.53 -2.46 39.81
N GLN A 137 -35.71 -2.56 39.19
CA GLN A 137 -36.85 -1.72 39.51
C GLN A 137 -37.63 -2.38 40.66
N PHE A 138 -37.50 -1.86 41.88
CA PHE A 138 -38.44 -2.16 42.95
C PHE A 138 -39.67 -1.28 42.78
N LYS A 139 -40.81 -1.90 42.44
CA LYS A 139 -42.13 -1.32 42.69
C LYS A 139 -42.55 -1.71 44.10
N MET A 140 -42.74 -0.74 44.97
CA MET A 140 -43.55 -0.92 46.18
C MET A 140 -44.77 0.01 46.08
N ASN A 141 -45.93 -0.59 46.33
CA ASN A 141 -47.27 0.01 46.29
C ASN A 141 -47.45 1.16 47.26
#